data_AF-A0A6A4HEB6-F1
#
_entry.id   AF-A0A6A4HEB6-F1
#
_cell.length_a   1.000
_cell.length_b   1.000
_cell.length_c   1.000
_cell.angle_alpha   90.00
_cell.angle_beta   90.00
_cell.angle_gamma   90.00
#
_symmetry.space_group_name_H-M   'P 1'
#
loop_
_entity.id
_entity.type
_entity.pdbx_description
1 polymer ?
#
loop_
_entity_poly.entity_id
_entity_poly.type
_entity_poly.pdbx_seq_one_letter_code
_entity_poly.pdbx_strand_id
1 'polypeptide(L)'
;MISLQEFNQDGLLQSVAVAIFSAGLWLLMRGRKKIPGATLDQVPGPPVSSWWKGHQAQMNNLKDGWSFHQMLAENYGPVVKLQTVFRKNVFYTFDPKAMNHILLKEMNSFPPLRIETADVFLGKGLLGTVGDVHRRQRKMLNPVFSIAHMRS
;
A
#
# COMPACT_ATOMS: atom_id res chain seq x y z
N MET A 1 60.46 12.62 -5.01
CA MET A 1 59.68 13.19 -6.13
C MET A 1 58.72 12.13 -6.62
N ILE A 2 57.48 12.13 -6.10
CA ILE A 2 56.43 11.19 -6.53
C ILE A 2 55.59 11.94 -7.57
N SER A 3 55.67 11.45 -8.80
CA SER A 3 55.07 12.05 -10.00
C SER A 3 53.54 12.03 -9.90
N LEU A 4 52.90 13.21 -10.00
CA LEU A 4 51.46 13.40 -10.09
C LEU A 4 50.91 13.06 -11.49
N GLN A 5 51.47 12.05 -12.16
CA GLN A 5 51.26 11.82 -13.60
C GLN A 5 50.63 10.46 -13.95
N GLU A 6 49.90 9.86 -13.03
CA GLU A 6 48.91 8.82 -13.34
C GLU A 6 47.58 9.12 -12.66
N PHE A 7 47.14 10.37 -12.73
CA PHE A 7 45.74 10.65 -12.48
C PHE A 7 44.95 10.03 -13.63
N ASN A 8 44.35 8.87 -13.36
CA ASN A 8 43.57 8.05 -14.29
C ASN A 8 42.40 8.85 -14.88
N GLN A 9 42.71 9.67 -15.88
CA GLN A 9 41.80 10.60 -16.52
C GLN A 9 40.65 9.85 -17.19
N ASP A 10 40.94 8.65 -17.71
CA ASP A 10 39.96 7.74 -18.30
C ASP A 10 38.99 7.19 -17.25
N GLY A 11 39.47 6.82 -16.06
CA GLY A 11 38.64 6.40 -14.94
C GLY A 11 37.75 7.52 -14.39
N LEU A 12 38.26 8.76 -14.35
CA LEU A 12 37.46 9.93 -13.99
C LEU A 12 36.35 10.17 -15.01
N LEU A 13 36.65 10.12 -16.30
CA LEU A 13 35.66 10.27 -17.38
C LEU A 13 34.58 9.19 -17.32
N GLN A 14 34.95 7.93 -17.05
CA GLN A 14 34.00 6.83 -16.89
C GLN A 14 33.08 7.04 -15.68
N SER A 15 33.62 7.48 -14.53
CA SER A 15 32.80 7.74 -13.33
C SER A 15 31.80 8.88 -13.54
N VAL A 16 32.20 9.95 -14.24
CA VAL A 16 31.31 11.07 -14.58
C VAL A 16 30.22 10.61 -15.54
N ALA A 17 30.55 9.79 -16.55
CA ALA A 17 29.57 9.25 -17.48
C ALA A 17 28.51 8.38 -16.77
N VAL A 18 28.92 7.53 -15.82
CA VAL A 18 28.01 6.71 -15.00
C VAL A 18 27.12 7.58 -14.11
N ALA A 19 27.66 8.64 -13.50
CA ALA A 19 26.89 9.56 -12.68
C ALA A 19 25.81 10.30 -13.50
N ILE A 20 26.15 10.74 -14.72
CA ILE A 20 25.19 11.40 -15.62
C ILE A 20 24.11 10.42 -16.09
N PHE A 21 24.51 9.19 -16.46
CA PHE A 21 23.56 8.18 -16.91
C PHE A 21 22.60 7.74 -15.80
N SER A 22 23.11 7.54 -14.58
CA SER A 22 22.28 7.20 -13.42
C SER A 22 21.35 8.35 -13.01
N ALA A 23 21.83 9.60 -13.03
CA ALA A 23 21.00 10.78 -12.79
C ALA A 23 19.92 10.94 -13.87
N GLY A 24 20.26 10.74 -15.15
CA GLY A 24 19.33 10.76 -16.27
C GLY A 24 18.26 9.68 -16.14
N LEU A 25 18.65 8.45 -15.82
CA LEU A 25 17.73 7.33 -15.58
C LEU A 25 16.82 7.61 -14.38
N TRP A 26 17.37 8.15 -13.29
CA TRP A 26 16.59 8.53 -12.11
C TRP A 26 15.59 9.65 -12.43
N LEU A 27 15.99 10.68 -13.18
CA LEU A 27 15.10 11.76 -13.63
C LEU A 27 14.03 11.26 -14.61
N LEU A 28 14.35 10.34 -15.51
CA LEU A 28 13.39 9.70 -16.42
C LEU A 28 12.39 8.84 -15.65
N MET A 29 12.86 8.06 -14.67
CA MET A 29 11.99 7.28 -13.78
C MET A 29 11.12 8.17 -12.89
N ARG A 30 11.66 9.29 -12.41
CA ARG A 30 10.92 10.29 -11.62
C ARG A 30 9.93 11.09 -12.49
N GLY A 31 10.27 11.29 -13.77
CA GLY A 31 9.50 11.99 -14.79
C GLY A 31 8.39 11.15 -15.43
N ARG A 32 8.33 9.84 -15.16
CA ARG A 32 7.13 9.02 -15.39
C ARG A 32 6.03 9.53 -14.47
N LYS A 33 5.32 10.57 -14.93
CA LYS A 33 4.15 11.15 -14.28
C LYS A 33 3.19 10.02 -13.92
N LYS A 34 2.76 9.99 -12.66
CA LYS A 34 1.63 9.16 -12.23
C LYS A 34 0.45 9.53 -13.13
N ILE A 35 -0.22 8.51 -13.66
CA ILE A 35 -1.41 8.63 -14.51
C ILE A 35 -2.35 9.66 -13.87
N PRO A 36 -2.84 10.69 -14.60
CA PRO A 36 -3.77 11.66 -14.07
C PRO A 36 -5.16 11.01 -13.95
N GLY A 37 -5.31 10.09 -13.02
CA GLY A 37 -6.62 9.69 -12.51
C GLY A 37 -7.16 10.77 -11.58
N ALA A 38 -8.46 10.72 -11.26
CA ALA A 38 -9.05 11.54 -10.21
C ALA A 38 -8.17 11.45 -8.96
N THR A 39 -7.42 12.51 -8.69
CA THR A 39 -6.45 12.51 -7.61
C THR A 39 -7.24 12.48 -6.32
N LEU A 40 -6.81 11.63 -5.37
CA LEU A 40 -7.33 11.64 -3.99
C LEU A 40 -7.26 13.03 -3.34
N ASP A 41 -6.59 14.00 -3.96
CA ASP A 41 -6.51 15.38 -3.55
C ASP A 41 -7.83 16.12 -3.42
N GLN A 42 -8.90 15.66 -4.08
CA GLN A 42 -10.25 16.20 -3.91
C GLN A 42 -10.95 15.68 -2.64
N VAL A 43 -10.43 14.61 -2.04
CA VAL A 43 -11.03 13.99 -0.84
C VAL A 43 -10.48 14.69 0.40
N PRO A 44 -11.36 15.11 1.34
CA PRO A 44 -10.92 15.74 2.57
C PRO A 44 -10.16 14.75 3.46
N GLY A 45 -9.27 15.26 4.30
CA GLY A 45 -8.49 14.41 5.20
C GLY A 45 -7.74 15.20 6.27
N PRO A 46 -7.39 14.56 7.38
CA PRO A 46 -6.67 15.20 8.46
C PRO A 46 -5.27 15.66 8.04
N PRO A 47 -4.74 16.71 8.71
CA PRO A 47 -3.35 17.12 8.52
C PRO A 47 -2.42 16.01 9.01
N VAL A 48 -1.34 15.78 8.26
CA VAL A 48 -0.36 14.75 8.60
C VAL A 48 0.41 15.11 9.87
N SER A 49 0.35 14.22 10.87
CA SER A 49 1.10 14.38 12.13
C SER A 49 2.58 14.04 12.02
N SER A 50 2.94 13.09 11.15
CA SER A 50 4.32 12.59 10.98
C SER A 50 4.73 12.53 9.52
N TRP A 51 5.87 13.12 9.17
CA TRP A 51 6.36 13.18 7.78
C TRP A 51 6.59 11.80 7.14
N TRP A 52 7.12 10.83 7.90
CA TRP A 52 7.46 9.50 7.38
C TRP A 52 6.44 8.40 7.73
N LYS A 53 5.81 8.44 8.91
CA LYS A 53 4.76 7.47 9.32
C LYS A 53 3.38 7.80 8.75
N GLY A 54 3.13 9.06 8.38
CA GLY A 54 1.78 9.54 8.09
C GLY A 54 0.84 9.28 9.26
N HIS A 55 -0.37 8.80 8.96
CA HIS A 55 -1.42 8.43 9.92
C HIS A 55 -1.33 6.97 10.37
N GLN A 56 -0.38 6.19 9.84
CA GLN A 56 -0.31 4.74 10.09
C GLN A 56 -0.18 4.43 11.60
N ALA A 57 0.56 5.25 12.34
CA ALA A 57 0.74 5.08 13.78
C ALA A 57 -0.55 5.35 14.57
N GLN A 58 -1.34 6.34 14.16
CA GLN A 58 -2.60 6.68 14.80
C GLN A 58 -3.65 5.59 14.53
N MET A 59 -3.72 5.09 13.29
CA MET A 59 -4.63 4.01 12.92
C MET A 59 -4.35 2.70 13.65
N ASN A 60 -3.07 2.35 13.87
CA ASN A 60 -2.70 1.10 14.53
C ASN A 60 -2.37 1.27 16.03
N ASN A 61 -2.75 2.39 16.64
CA ASN A 61 -2.59 2.56 18.09
C ASN A 61 -3.60 1.66 18.82
N LEU A 62 -3.11 0.79 19.70
CA LEU A 62 -3.94 -0.15 20.46
C LEU A 62 -4.90 0.52 21.44
N LYS A 63 -4.55 1.72 21.95
CA LYS A 63 -5.37 2.46 22.91
C LYS A 63 -6.32 3.43 22.21
N ASP A 64 -5.77 4.24 21.32
CA ASP A 64 -6.48 5.40 20.76
C ASP A 64 -6.90 5.23 19.28
N GLY A 65 -6.59 4.08 18.67
CA GLY A 65 -6.85 3.86 17.24
C GLY A 65 -8.33 3.94 16.90
N TRP A 66 -9.20 3.39 17.76
CA TRP A 66 -10.64 3.48 17.56
C TRP A 66 -11.14 4.93 17.59
N SER A 67 -10.69 5.71 18.58
CA SER A 67 -11.01 7.13 18.67
C SER A 67 -10.55 7.91 17.45
N PHE A 68 -9.39 7.55 16.86
CA PHE A 68 -8.96 8.11 15.59
C PHE A 68 -9.94 7.78 14.45
N HIS A 69 -10.35 6.52 14.30
CA HIS A 69 -11.34 6.13 13.27
C HIS A 69 -12.69 6.83 13.44
N GLN A 70 -13.16 6.98 14.68
CA GLN A 70 -14.38 7.71 15.00
C GLN A 70 -14.26 9.20 14.64
N MET A 71 -13.16 9.85 15.03
CA MET A 71 -12.85 11.23 14.67
C MET A 71 -12.85 11.46 13.15
N LEU A 72 -12.35 10.49 12.37
CA LEU A 72 -12.40 10.57 10.91
C LEU A 72 -13.84 10.58 10.38
N ALA A 73 -14.68 9.68 10.89
CA ALA A 73 -16.08 9.58 10.46
C ALA A 73 -16.89 10.82 10.84
N GLU A 74 -16.68 11.37 12.03
CA GLU A 74 -17.40 12.53 12.54
C GLU A 74 -17.01 13.84 11.83
N ASN A 75 -15.72 14.04 11.55
CA ASN A 75 -15.22 15.33 11.04
C ASN A 75 -15.05 15.42 9.52
N TYR A 76 -14.82 14.29 8.85
CA TYR A 76 -14.50 14.26 7.41
C TYR A 76 -15.55 13.50 6.57
N GLY A 77 -16.47 12.80 7.24
CA GLY A 77 -17.55 12.06 6.60
C GLY A 77 -17.13 10.67 6.10
N PRO A 78 -17.88 10.11 5.14
CA PRO A 78 -17.79 8.69 4.79
C PRO A 78 -16.57 8.32 3.92
N VAL A 79 -15.85 9.32 3.41
CA VAL A 79 -14.71 9.14 2.51
C VAL A 79 -13.60 10.11 2.89
N VAL A 80 -12.41 9.57 3.18
CA VAL A 80 -11.29 10.32 3.75
C VAL A 80 -10.00 9.95 3.03
N LYS A 81 -9.19 10.97 2.70
CA LYS A 81 -7.81 10.76 2.26
C LYS A 81 -6.90 10.64 3.47
N LEU A 82 -6.22 9.51 3.58
CA LEU A 82 -5.14 9.32 4.55
C LEU A 82 -3.80 9.24 3.84
N GLN A 83 -2.75 9.61 4.55
CA GLN A 83 -1.35 9.35 4.16
C GLN A 83 -0.78 8.25 5.04
N THR A 84 -0.21 7.20 4.44
CA THR A 84 0.50 6.13 5.14
C THR A 84 2.01 6.35 5.07
N VAL A 85 2.78 5.33 5.44
CA VAL A 85 4.24 5.34 5.38
C VAL A 85 4.73 5.83 4.01
N PHE A 86 5.77 6.65 4.00
CA PHE A 86 6.35 7.26 2.78
C PHE A 86 5.39 8.13 1.97
N ARG A 87 4.45 8.83 2.64
CA ARG A 87 3.49 9.78 2.01
C ARG A 87 2.63 9.14 0.91
N LYS A 88 2.41 7.83 0.99
CA LYS A 88 1.49 7.14 0.09
C LYS A 88 0.05 7.52 0.48
N ASN A 89 -0.68 8.11 -0.45
CA ASN A 89 -2.09 8.40 -0.25
C ASN A 89 -2.89 7.09 -0.26
N VAL A 90 -3.82 6.96 0.70
CA VAL A 90 -4.73 5.84 0.85
C VAL A 90 -6.15 6.37 0.93
N PHE A 91 -7.01 5.73 0.15
CA PHE A 91 -8.44 5.94 0.17
C PHE A 91 -9.04 5.17 1.34
N TYR A 92 -9.63 5.90 2.29
CA TYR A 92 -10.28 5.32 3.46
C TYR A 92 -11.77 5.62 3.39
N THR A 93 -12.62 4.59 3.43
CA THR A 93 -14.06 4.78 3.26
C THR A 93 -14.87 3.88 4.18
N PHE A 94 -16.03 4.41 4.59
CA PHE A 94 -17.11 3.69 5.25
C PHE A 94 -18.43 3.83 4.46
N ASP A 95 -18.39 4.37 3.24
CA ASP A 95 -19.58 4.48 2.39
C ASP A 95 -20.04 3.08 1.95
N PRO A 96 -21.27 2.64 2.28
CA PRO A 96 -21.78 1.34 1.89
C PRO A 96 -21.73 1.12 0.37
N LYS A 97 -21.92 2.17 -0.44
CA LYS A 97 -21.91 2.07 -1.91
C LYS A 97 -20.50 1.82 -2.42
N ALA A 98 -19.51 2.58 -1.94
CA ALA A 98 -18.10 2.34 -2.24
C ALA A 98 -17.64 0.95 -1.78
N MET A 99 -17.99 0.55 -0.56
CA MET A 99 -17.65 -0.78 -0.02
C MET A 99 -18.28 -1.91 -0.85
N ASN A 100 -19.55 -1.79 -1.23
CA ASN A 100 -20.21 -2.77 -2.10
C ASN A 100 -19.48 -2.92 -3.44
N HIS A 101 -19.08 -1.79 -4.03
CA HIS A 101 -18.32 -1.81 -5.28
C HIS A 101 -16.95 -2.49 -5.12
N ILE A 102 -16.17 -2.09 -4.12
CA ILE A 102 -14.81 -2.61 -3.87
C ILE A 102 -14.84 -4.09 -3.48
N LEU A 103 -15.72 -4.48 -2.56
CA LEU A 103 -15.70 -5.82 -1.95
C LEU A 103 -16.46 -6.87 -2.76
N LEU A 104 -17.48 -6.48 -3.53
CA LEU A 104 -18.35 -7.44 -4.24
C LEU A 104 -18.21 -7.36 -5.75
N LYS A 105 -18.24 -6.15 -6.33
CA LYS A 105 -18.25 -5.98 -7.79
C LYS A 105 -16.85 -6.10 -8.39
N GLU A 106 -15.88 -5.43 -7.78
CA GLU A 106 -14.53 -5.23 -8.31
C GLU A 106 -13.44 -5.89 -7.44
N MET A 107 -13.76 -6.99 -6.77
CA MET A 107 -12.84 -7.65 -5.82
C MET A 107 -11.48 -8.00 -6.45
N ASN A 108 -11.45 -8.35 -7.74
CA ASN A 108 -10.20 -8.68 -8.45
C ASN A 108 -9.34 -7.45 -8.76
N SER A 109 -9.97 -6.28 -8.89
CA SER A 109 -9.30 -5.00 -9.16
C SER A 109 -8.65 -4.41 -7.90
N PHE A 110 -9.10 -4.84 -6.72
CA PHE A 110 -8.62 -4.38 -5.40
C PHE A 110 -8.03 -5.54 -4.57
N PRO A 111 -6.82 -6.03 -4.89
CA PRO A 111 -6.20 -7.10 -4.13
C PRO A 111 -5.88 -6.65 -2.69
N PRO A 112 -6.09 -7.52 -1.68
CA PRO A 112 -5.79 -7.19 -0.29
C PRO A 112 -4.31 -6.87 -0.07
N LEU A 113 -4.02 -5.81 0.69
CA LEU A 113 -2.65 -5.30 0.90
C LEU A 113 -1.73 -6.18 1.78
N ARG A 114 -2.23 -7.28 2.35
CA ARG A 114 -1.53 -8.09 3.37
C ARG A 114 -1.45 -9.59 3.07
N ILE A 115 -1.66 -9.97 1.81
CA ILE A 115 -1.60 -11.38 1.41
C ILE A 115 -0.18 -11.93 1.58
N GLU A 116 0.84 -11.16 1.18
CA GLU A 116 2.25 -11.61 1.24
C GLU A 116 2.70 -11.90 2.67
N THR A 117 2.29 -11.06 3.63
CA THR A 117 2.61 -11.32 5.04
C THR A 117 1.95 -12.60 5.54
N ALA A 118 0.69 -12.86 5.15
CA ALA A 118 0.01 -14.08 5.55
C ALA A 118 0.63 -15.32 4.89
N ASP A 119 1.09 -15.24 3.64
CA ASP A 119 1.79 -16.34 2.97
C ASP A 119 3.11 -16.69 3.66
N VAL A 120 3.87 -15.70 4.13
CA VAL A 120 5.12 -15.94 4.88
C VAL A 120 4.87 -16.64 6.22
N PHE A 121 3.87 -16.19 6.99
CA PHE A 121 3.64 -16.72 8.34
C PHE A 121 2.77 -17.98 8.38
N LEU A 122 1.80 -18.10 7.46
CA LEU A 122 0.78 -19.16 7.46
C LEU A 122 0.86 -20.05 6.23
N GLY A 123 1.74 -19.75 5.27
CA GLY A 123 1.83 -20.42 3.98
C GLY A 123 0.69 -20.06 3.03
N LYS A 124 0.62 -20.81 1.92
CA LYS A 124 -0.39 -20.67 0.85
C LYS A 124 -1.79 -21.14 1.26
N GLY A 125 -2.30 -20.63 2.38
CA GLY A 125 -3.62 -20.90 2.91
C GLY A 125 -4.66 -19.86 2.52
N LEU A 126 -5.82 -19.92 3.16
CA LEU A 126 -6.96 -19.04 2.88
C LEU A 126 -6.63 -17.54 3.07
N LEU A 127 -5.73 -17.21 4.00
CA LEU A 127 -5.32 -15.83 4.26
C LEU A 127 -4.19 -15.36 3.32
N GLY A 128 -3.51 -16.28 2.65
CA GLY A 128 -2.34 -16.03 1.79
C GLY A 128 -2.61 -16.18 0.29
N THR A 129 -3.86 -16.39 -0.14
CA THR A 129 -4.20 -16.55 -1.57
C THR A 129 -5.34 -15.63 -2.01
N VAL A 130 -5.45 -15.37 -3.32
CA VAL A 130 -6.49 -14.52 -3.94
C VAL A 130 -7.12 -15.22 -5.14
N GLY A 131 -8.28 -14.73 -5.58
CA GLY A 131 -8.91 -15.15 -6.83
C GLY A 131 -9.42 -16.58 -6.78
N ASP A 132 -9.20 -17.33 -7.86
CA ASP A 132 -9.72 -18.69 -8.01
C ASP A 132 -9.15 -19.68 -7.00
N VAL A 133 -7.87 -19.53 -6.62
CA VAL A 133 -7.23 -20.39 -5.60
C VAL A 133 -7.94 -20.21 -4.27
N HIS A 134 -8.10 -18.96 -3.83
CA HIS A 134 -8.84 -18.62 -2.62
C HIS A 134 -10.30 -19.09 -2.68
N ARG A 135 -10.98 -18.95 -3.83
CA ARG A 135 -12.35 -19.45 -4.04
C ARG A 135 -12.45 -20.96 -3.86
N ARG A 136 -11.51 -21.73 -4.42
CA ARG A 136 -11.46 -23.19 -4.26
C ARG A 136 -11.20 -23.58 -2.80
N GLN A 137 -10.23 -22.94 -2.15
CA GLN A 137 -9.93 -23.16 -0.73
C GLN A 137 -11.14 -22.90 0.17
N ARG A 138 -11.82 -21.76 -0.01
CA ARG A 138 -13.05 -21.44 0.72
C ARG A 138 -14.15 -22.47 0.47
N LYS A 139 -14.35 -22.90 -0.79
CA LYS A 139 -15.38 -23.91 -1.12
C LYS A 139 -15.14 -25.24 -0.41
N MET A 140 -13.89 -25.66 -0.27
CA MET A 140 -13.53 -26.89 0.45
C MET A 140 -13.74 -26.77 1.97
N LEU A 141 -13.52 -25.58 2.55
CA LEU A 141 -13.61 -25.35 3.99
C LEU A 141 -15.04 -25.06 4.49
N ASN A 142 -15.88 -24.39 3.69
CA ASN A 142 -17.23 -23.99 4.10
C ASN A 142 -18.10 -25.11 4.69
N PRO A 143 -18.07 -26.38 4.21
CA PRO A 143 -18.87 -27.46 4.77
C PRO A 143 -18.57 -27.76 6.26
N VAL A 144 -17.31 -27.61 6.69
CA VAL A 144 -16.88 -27.86 8.07
C VAL A 144 -17.54 -26.86 9.03
N PHE A 145 -17.80 -25.65 8.55
CA PHE A 145 -18.48 -24.59 9.30
C PHE A 145 -20.00 -24.59 9.10
N SER A 146 -20.58 -25.68 8.60
CA SER A 146 -22.04 -25.81 8.49
C SER A 146 -22.68 -25.99 9.87
N ILE A 147 -23.92 -25.51 10.02
CA ILE A 147 -24.68 -25.63 11.28
C ILE A 147 -24.76 -27.08 11.76
N ALA A 148 -24.83 -28.04 10.84
CA ALA A 148 -24.85 -29.47 11.14
C ALA A 148 -23.58 -29.94 11.86
N HIS A 149 -22.40 -29.45 11.44
CA HIS A 149 -21.10 -29.84 12.00
C HIS A 149 -20.69 -28.98 13.22
N MET A 150 -21.24 -27.79 13.39
CA MET A 150 -20.96 -26.95 14.56
C MET A 150 -21.79 -27.33 15.80
N ARG A 151 -22.84 -28.13 15.62
CA ARG A 151 -23.76 -28.54 16.71
C ARG A 151 -23.46 -29.92 17.28
N SER A 152 -22.53 -30.67 16.69
CA SER A 152 -22.01 -31.94 17.21
C SER A 152 -20.85 -31.71 18.15
#